data_AF-M1YSQ8-F1
#
_entry.id   AF-M1YSQ8-F1
#
_cell.length_a   1.000
_cell.length_b   1.000
_cell.length_c   1.000
_cell.angle_alpha   90.00
_cell.angle_beta   90.00
_cell.angle_gamma   90.00
#
_symmetry.space_group_name_H-M   'P 1'
#
loop_
_entity.id
_entity.type
_entity.pdbx_description
1 polymer ?
#
loop_
_entity_poly.entity_id
_entity_poly.type
_entity_poly.pdbx_seq_one_letter_code
_entity_poly.pdbx_strand_id
1 'polypeptide(L)'
;MVINTESVELLIKILEKDFLDEYLYDTFIRTKGVKGFLNHQNTLGQRGVEAYIKEELKRVVEDESYEDLYEFYKLKNSLKQLKLDIQYINDNSHQIIQRALKKVYKIVPKDMPIRSNIYLYCGGIDGGFTINRNNIFINYGKYLDEKEEFIKILSHEMYHSRKLPIENRALLLLRLISRENRLLFEIIGKIIEEGIACLVQHGPKLEKDDLTGNLTKRSLLLARDEFDLMNNIIIDIKSSKTNNPNSKHLNIYVIGYMIVSYVYREKGVFILDDWTVNLNFRRIIKEYIELCSRKEISSGFNNGVLEWIIK
;
A
#
# COMPACT_ATOMS: atom_id res chain seq x y z
N MET A 1 11.16 11.46 12.76
CA MET A 1 10.14 10.41 12.57
C MET A 1 10.31 9.42 13.70
N VAL A 2 9.22 8.91 14.25
CA VAL A 2 9.19 7.91 15.33
C VAL A 2 8.10 6.92 14.98
N ILE A 3 8.30 5.64 15.32
CA ILE A 3 7.30 4.59 15.21
C ILE A 3 6.51 4.58 16.52
N ASN A 4 5.22 4.89 16.46
CA ASN A 4 4.32 4.81 17.60
C ASN A 4 3.69 3.42 17.67
N THR A 5 3.94 2.72 18.78
CA THR A 5 3.54 1.35 19.09
C THR A 5 2.37 1.25 20.08
N GLU A 6 1.89 2.39 20.58
CA GLU A 6 0.96 2.50 21.71
C GLU A 6 -0.30 1.63 21.56
N SER A 7 -0.89 1.62 20.36
CA SER A 7 -2.03 0.77 19.99
C SER A 7 -1.74 -0.72 20.17
N VAL A 8 -0.57 -1.18 19.74
CA VAL A 8 -0.18 -2.59 19.81
C VAL A 8 0.18 -2.96 21.25
N GLU A 9 0.81 -2.06 22.00
CA GLU A 9 1.11 -2.25 23.42
C GLU A 9 -0.16 -2.39 24.26
N LEU A 10 -1.20 -1.59 23.98
CA LEU A 10 -2.50 -1.73 24.62
C LEU A 10 -3.21 -3.02 24.20
N LEU A 11 -3.13 -3.40 22.91
CA LEU A 11 -3.67 -4.68 22.45
C LEU A 11 -2.99 -5.88 23.13
N ILE A 12 -1.67 -5.86 23.31
CA ILE A 12 -0.94 -6.88 24.06
C ILE A 12 -1.54 -7.02 25.47
N LYS A 13 -1.75 -5.91 26.17
CA LYS A 13 -2.34 -5.91 27.52
C LYS A 13 -3.77 -6.45 27.55
N ILE A 14 -4.54 -6.24 26.48
CA ILE A 14 -5.89 -6.81 26.33
C ILE A 14 -5.78 -8.34 26.19
N LEU A 15 -4.91 -8.80 25.28
CA LEU A 15 -4.75 -10.22 24.95
C LEU A 15 -4.07 -11.05 26.07
N GLU A 16 -3.40 -10.41 27.02
CA GLU A 16 -2.88 -11.06 28.24
C GLU A 16 -3.98 -11.45 29.24
N LYS A 17 -5.17 -10.86 29.13
CA LYS A 17 -6.30 -11.13 30.01
C LYS A 17 -7.16 -12.23 29.45
N ASP A 18 -7.87 -12.91 30.36
CA ASP A 18 -8.92 -13.89 30.09
C ASP A 18 -10.33 -13.25 30.00
N PHE A 19 -10.42 -11.92 30.10
CA PHE A 19 -11.64 -11.14 29.95
C PHE A 19 -11.35 -9.77 29.30
N LEU A 20 -12.37 -9.15 28.69
CA LEU A 20 -12.23 -7.83 28.10
C LEU A 20 -12.36 -6.74 29.18
N ASP A 21 -11.25 -6.08 29.51
CA ASP A 21 -11.24 -4.88 30.35
C ASP A 21 -11.75 -3.67 29.56
N GLU A 22 -12.93 -3.19 29.92
CA GLU A 22 -13.62 -2.08 29.26
C GLU A 22 -12.81 -0.78 29.25
N TYR A 23 -12.11 -0.46 30.35
CA TYR A 23 -11.29 0.76 30.41
C TYR A 23 -10.08 0.65 29.49
N LEU A 24 -9.46 -0.53 29.45
CA LEU A 24 -8.32 -0.79 28.57
C LEU A 24 -8.75 -0.76 27.10
N TYR A 25 -9.91 -1.33 26.77
CA TYR A 25 -10.50 -1.27 25.43
C TYR A 25 -10.81 0.18 25.01
N ASP A 26 -11.45 0.97 25.87
CA ASP A 26 -11.75 2.38 25.60
C ASP A 26 -10.48 3.21 25.35
N THR A 27 -9.38 2.86 26.02
CA THR A 27 -8.09 3.51 25.80
C THR A 27 -7.49 3.06 24.46
N PHE A 28 -7.53 1.77 24.16
CA PHE A 28 -7.04 1.17 22.91
C PHE A 28 -7.71 1.80 21.67
N ILE A 29 -9.05 1.87 21.65
CA ILE A 29 -9.81 2.38 20.51
C ILE A 29 -9.54 3.87 20.24
N ARG A 30 -9.10 4.61 21.26
CA ARG A 30 -8.80 6.04 21.17
C ARG A 30 -7.40 6.36 20.65
N THR A 31 -6.51 5.38 20.59
CA THR A 31 -5.15 5.54 20.07
C THR A 31 -5.15 5.98 18.62
N LYS A 32 -4.07 6.65 18.19
CA LYS A 32 -3.96 7.14 16.81
C LYS A 32 -3.90 6.00 15.79
N GLY A 33 -3.21 4.91 16.10
CA GLY A 33 -3.13 3.73 15.24
C GLY A 33 -4.50 3.14 14.94
N VAL A 34 -5.31 2.91 16.00
CA VAL A 34 -6.65 2.32 15.85
C VAL A 34 -7.64 3.28 15.20
N LYS A 35 -7.62 4.57 15.56
CA LYS A 35 -8.45 5.58 14.86
C LYS A 35 -8.13 5.67 13.38
N GLY A 36 -6.85 5.57 13.01
CA GLY A 36 -6.42 5.53 11.62
C GLY A 36 -7.00 4.33 10.89
N PHE A 37 -6.89 3.15 11.48
CA PHE A 37 -7.47 1.90 10.96
C PHE A 37 -8.99 1.99 10.79
N LEU A 38 -9.72 2.42 11.82
CA LEU A 38 -11.18 2.58 11.77
C LEU A 38 -11.62 3.55 10.66
N ASN A 39 -10.93 4.69 10.54
CA ASN A 39 -11.21 5.65 9.48
C ASN A 39 -10.96 5.05 8.11
N HIS A 40 -9.90 4.26 7.94
CA HIS A 40 -9.61 3.58 6.68
C HIS A 40 -10.73 2.59 6.31
N GLN A 41 -11.16 1.73 7.25
CA GLN A 41 -12.25 0.78 7.00
C GLN A 41 -13.57 1.49 6.65
N ASN A 42 -13.88 2.61 7.32
CA ASN A 42 -15.04 3.43 6.99
C ASN A 42 -14.98 3.99 5.56
N THR A 43 -13.79 4.39 5.07
CA THR A 43 -13.63 4.86 3.67
C THR A 43 -13.81 3.73 2.65
N LEU A 44 -13.62 2.48 3.05
CA LEU A 44 -13.90 1.29 2.25
C LEU A 44 -15.37 0.85 2.32
N GLY A 45 -16.23 1.62 3.00
CA GLY A 45 -17.66 1.36 3.11
C GLY A 45 -18.07 0.43 4.25
N GLN A 46 -17.12 -0.02 5.08
CA GLN A 46 -17.42 -0.84 6.25
C GLN A 46 -17.82 0.07 7.43
N ARG A 47 -19.12 0.24 7.66
CA ARG A 47 -19.65 1.03 8.79
C ARG A 47 -19.82 0.14 10.03
N GLY A 48 -19.69 0.74 11.22
CA GLY A 48 -19.92 0.04 12.50
C GLY A 48 -18.78 -0.87 12.95
N VAL A 49 -17.62 -0.82 12.27
CA VAL A 49 -16.44 -1.67 12.49
C VAL A 49 -15.97 -1.65 13.95
N GLU A 50 -16.08 -0.52 14.64
CA GLU A 50 -15.69 -0.39 16.05
C GLU A 50 -16.46 -1.36 16.97
N ALA A 51 -17.79 -1.43 16.81
CA ALA A 51 -18.62 -2.33 17.61
C ALA A 51 -18.28 -3.80 17.33
N TYR A 52 -18.01 -4.15 16.07
CA TYR A 52 -17.56 -5.49 15.70
C TYR A 52 -16.22 -5.82 16.32
N ILE A 53 -15.23 -4.93 16.28
CA ILE A 53 -13.91 -5.15 16.90
C ILE A 53 -14.05 -5.41 18.41
N LYS A 54 -14.97 -4.72 19.09
CA LYS A 54 -15.21 -4.97 20.52
C LYS A 54 -15.66 -6.40 20.78
N GLU A 55 -16.68 -6.85 20.05
CA GLU A 55 -17.24 -8.19 20.19
C GLU A 55 -16.24 -9.28 19.79
N GLU A 56 -15.48 -9.07 18.71
CA GLU A 56 -14.44 -10.00 18.27
C GLU A 56 -13.33 -10.10 19.32
N LEU A 57 -12.82 -8.99 19.84
CA LEU A 57 -11.81 -9.01 20.91
C LEU A 57 -12.31 -9.69 22.17
N LYS A 58 -13.57 -9.42 22.57
CA LYS A 58 -14.19 -10.07 23.72
C LYS A 58 -14.18 -11.60 23.59
N ARG A 59 -14.61 -12.12 22.44
CA ARG A 59 -14.62 -13.55 22.19
C ARG A 59 -13.22 -14.13 22.16
N VAL A 60 -12.27 -13.46 21.52
CA VAL A 60 -10.86 -13.92 21.45
C VAL A 60 -10.24 -14.01 22.84
N VAL A 61 -10.51 -13.08 23.76
CA VAL A 61 -9.95 -13.15 25.12
C VAL A 61 -10.64 -14.22 25.97
N GLU A 62 -11.95 -14.40 25.83
CA GLU A 62 -12.76 -15.35 26.62
C GLU A 62 -12.70 -16.81 26.11
N ASP A 63 -12.43 -17.03 24.82
CA ASP A 63 -12.38 -18.36 24.18
C ASP A 63 -11.09 -18.53 23.36
N GLU A 64 -10.20 -19.41 23.81
CA GLU A 64 -8.92 -19.70 23.14
C GLU A 64 -9.07 -20.39 21.78
N SER A 65 -10.22 -21.01 21.51
CA SER A 65 -10.51 -21.70 20.25
C SER A 65 -11.19 -20.81 19.20
N TYR A 66 -11.57 -19.59 19.59
CA TYR A 66 -12.29 -18.68 18.70
C TYR A 66 -11.34 -18.03 17.67
N GLU A 67 -11.69 -18.14 16.39
CA GLU A 67 -10.99 -17.48 15.29
C GLU A 67 -11.80 -16.30 14.76
N ASP A 68 -11.33 -15.08 15.02
CA ASP A 68 -11.98 -13.85 14.59
C ASP A 68 -11.60 -13.40 13.17
N LEU A 69 -12.43 -12.54 12.59
CA LEU A 69 -12.23 -11.98 11.24
C LEU A 69 -11.06 -10.98 11.15
N TYR A 70 -10.61 -10.42 12.27
CA TYR A 70 -9.50 -9.47 12.31
C TYR A 70 -8.16 -10.14 12.66
N GLU A 71 -8.15 -11.47 12.85
CA GLU A 71 -6.98 -12.28 13.17
C GLU A 71 -6.33 -11.97 14.52
N PHE A 72 -7.07 -11.39 15.47
CA PHE A 72 -6.59 -11.20 16.85
C PHE A 72 -6.24 -12.53 17.53
N TYR A 73 -6.94 -13.62 17.20
CA TYR A 73 -6.62 -14.97 17.68
C TYR A 73 -5.19 -15.40 17.35
N LYS A 74 -4.68 -15.04 16.16
CA LYS A 74 -3.29 -15.33 15.76
C LYS A 74 -2.29 -14.58 16.62
N LEU A 75 -2.63 -13.34 16.99
CA LEU A 75 -1.81 -12.50 17.87
C LEU A 75 -1.82 -13.03 19.31
N LYS A 76 -2.97 -13.47 19.81
CA LYS A 76 -3.09 -14.11 21.14
C LYS A 76 -2.21 -15.36 21.21
N ASN A 77 -2.30 -16.21 20.19
CA ASN A 77 -1.48 -17.43 20.10
C ASN A 77 0.02 -17.15 19.97
N SER A 78 0.40 -15.96 19.48
CA SER A 78 1.80 -15.56 19.27
C SER A 78 2.24 -14.40 20.18
N LEU A 79 1.56 -14.20 21.32
CA LEU A 79 1.69 -13.02 22.16
C LEU A 79 3.12 -12.81 22.68
N LYS A 80 3.84 -13.90 22.97
CA LYS A 80 5.24 -13.83 23.40
C LYS A 80 6.13 -13.21 22.31
N GLN A 81 5.95 -13.61 21.05
CA GLN A 81 6.70 -13.07 19.94
C GLN A 81 6.32 -11.60 19.69
N LEU A 82 5.02 -11.28 19.74
CA LEU A 82 4.54 -9.90 19.55
C LEU A 82 5.18 -8.93 20.56
N LYS A 83 5.32 -9.34 21.82
CA LYS A 83 6.02 -8.56 22.85
C LYS A 83 7.50 -8.33 22.52
N LEU A 84 8.20 -9.38 22.11
CA LEU A 84 9.62 -9.30 21.74
C LEU A 84 9.82 -8.36 20.54
N ASP A 85 8.94 -8.45 19.56
CA ASP A 85 8.96 -7.61 18.37
C ASP A 85 8.72 -6.13 18.69
N ILE A 86 7.70 -5.83 19.51
CA ILE A 86 7.40 -4.45 19.91
C ILE A 86 8.52 -3.85 20.76
N GLN A 87 9.11 -4.63 21.67
CA GLN A 87 10.29 -4.20 22.41
C GLN A 87 11.46 -3.89 21.45
N TYR A 88 11.75 -4.79 20.51
CA TYR A 88 12.79 -4.57 19.50
C TYR A 88 12.54 -3.31 18.67
N ILE A 89 11.30 -3.07 18.24
CA ILE A 89 10.92 -1.89 17.46
C ILE A 89 11.14 -0.61 18.27
N ASN A 90 10.76 -0.60 19.55
CA ASN A 90 10.98 0.54 20.44
C ASN A 90 12.48 0.84 20.59
N ASP A 91 13.29 -0.20 20.84
CA ASP A 91 14.74 -0.08 21.04
C ASP A 91 15.49 0.31 19.75
N ASN A 92 14.96 -0.04 18.57
CA ASN A 92 15.65 0.10 17.28
C ASN A 92 14.93 1.00 16.27
N SER A 93 13.94 1.78 16.70
CA SER A 93 13.05 2.57 15.82
C SER A 93 13.83 3.44 14.82
N HIS A 94 14.90 4.10 15.27
CA HIS A 94 15.74 4.94 14.42
C HIS A 94 16.42 4.13 13.30
N GLN A 95 16.99 2.97 13.64
CA GLN A 95 17.67 2.11 12.68
C GLN A 95 16.68 1.55 11.66
N ILE A 96 15.51 1.11 12.10
CA ILE A 96 14.43 0.63 11.22
C ILE A 96 14.03 1.72 10.21
N ILE A 97 13.77 2.93 10.68
CA ILE A 97 13.44 4.08 9.83
C ILE A 97 14.56 4.38 8.83
N GLN A 98 15.82 4.40 9.28
CA GLN A 98 16.96 4.65 8.38
C GLN A 98 17.07 3.58 7.29
N ARG A 99 16.86 2.30 7.63
CA ARG A 99 16.89 1.19 6.67
C ARG A 99 15.76 1.31 5.65
N ALA A 100 14.56 1.69 6.08
CA ALA A 100 13.43 1.94 5.18
C ALA A 100 13.71 3.13 4.25
N LEU A 101 14.15 4.28 4.80
CA LEU A 101 14.55 5.45 3.99
C LEU A 101 15.65 5.13 2.99
N LYS A 102 16.65 4.33 3.37
CA LYS A 102 17.73 3.90 2.47
C LYS A 102 17.19 3.13 1.26
N LYS A 103 16.10 2.37 1.40
CA LYS A 103 15.41 1.75 0.27
C LYS A 103 14.71 2.80 -0.60
N VAL A 104 13.97 3.72 0.01
CA VAL A 104 13.24 4.77 -0.73
C VAL A 104 14.19 5.65 -1.56
N TYR A 105 15.30 6.12 -0.98
CA TYR A 105 16.26 6.98 -1.67
C TYR A 105 17.14 6.26 -2.71
N LYS A 106 16.94 4.96 -2.95
CA LYS A 106 17.45 4.32 -4.18
C LYS A 106 16.63 4.69 -5.41
N ILE A 107 15.36 5.07 -5.20
CA ILE A 107 14.37 5.35 -6.24
C ILE A 107 13.98 6.83 -6.26
N VAL A 108 13.90 7.47 -5.09
CA VAL A 108 13.49 8.87 -4.95
C VAL A 108 14.73 9.79 -4.88
N PRO A 109 14.68 11.01 -5.45
CA PRO A 109 15.75 12.00 -5.31
C PRO A 109 16.13 12.25 -3.85
N LYS A 110 17.44 12.33 -3.56
CA LYS A 110 17.97 12.41 -2.18
C LYS A 110 17.55 13.67 -1.42
N ASP A 111 17.27 14.74 -2.14
CA ASP A 111 16.83 16.04 -1.62
C ASP A 111 15.32 16.10 -1.39
N MET A 112 14.54 15.16 -1.92
CA MET A 112 13.09 15.10 -1.70
C MET A 112 12.79 14.63 -0.27
N PRO A 113 12.18 15.48 0.59
CA PRO A 113 12.02 15.12 1.98
C PRO A 113 10.86 14.15 2.18
N ILE A 114 11.10 13.13 3.00
CA ILE A 114 10.08 12.19 3.49
C ILE A 114 9.95 12.41 4.99
N ARG A 115 8.76 12.86 5.43
CA ARG A 115 8.47 13.14 6.84
C ARG A 115 7.05 12.68 7.16
N SER A 116 6.96 11.61 7.92
CA SER A 116 5.69 11.07 8.38
C SER A 116 5.70 10.67 9.84
N ASN A 117 4.52 10.72 10.44
CA ASN A 117 4.24 9.97 11.66
C ASN A 117 3.96 8.53 11.27
N ILE A 118 4.52 7.57 12.00
CA ILE A 118 4.32 6.15 11.74
C ILE A 118 3.57 5.58 12.93
N TYR A 119 2.43 4.96 12.69
CA TYR A 119 1.62 4.31 13.71
C TYR A 119 1.50 2.83 13.37
N LEU A 120 1.77 1.97 14.34
CA LEU A 120 1.43 0.56 14.19
C LEU A 120 -0.01 0.35 14.60
N TYR A 121 -0.61 -0.71 14.08
CA TYR A 121 -1.84 -1.30 14.60
C TYR A 121 -1.78 -2.80 14.29
N CYS A 122 -2.71 -3.57 14.84
CA CYS A 122 -2.93 -4.94 14.42
C CYS A 122 -4.41 -5.15 14.15
N GLY A 123 -4.72 -5.96 13.15
CA GLY A 123 -6.08 -6.37 12.82
C GLY A 123 -6.46 -6.10 11.37
N GLY A 124 -7.33 -6.94 10.80
CA GLY A 124 -7.81 -6.80 9.42
C GLY A 124 -6.83 -7.28 8.35
N ILE A 125 -7.21 -7.11 7.08
CA ILE A 125 -6.54 -7.76 5.94
C ILE A 125 -5.42 -6.93 5.30
N ASP A 126 -5.43 -5.60 5.47
CA ASP A 126 -4.47 -4.69 4.82
C ASP A 126 -3.08 -4.77 5.47
N GLY A 127 -2.00 -4.61 4.70
CA GLY A 127 -0.63 -4.57 5.22
C GLY A 127 -0.19 -3.21 5.77
N GLY A 128 -0.66 -2.15 5.13
CA GLY A 128 -0.38 -0.78 5.52
C GLY A 128 -1.08 0.20 4.60
N PHE A 129 -1.12 1.47 5.01
CA PHE A 129 -1.65 2.55 4.19
C PHE A 129 -1.11 3.91 4.66
N THR A 130 -1.16 4.87 3.75
CA THR A 130 -0.76 6.25 3.99
C THR A 130 -1.94 7.21 3.85
N ILE A 131 -2.19 8.02 4.88
CA ILE A 131 -3.20 9.09 4.86
C ILE A 131 -2.51 10.45 4.68
N ASN A 132 -3.01 11.25 3.74
CA ASN A 132 -2.57 12.64 3.48
C ASN A 132 -1.06 12.82 3.26
N ARG A 133 -0.35 11.73 2.89
CA ARG A 133 1.11 11.68 2.70
C ARG A 133 1.94 12.07 3.93
N ASN A 134 1.35 12.08 5.12
CA ASN A 134 2.04 12.50 6.36
C ASN A 134 1.81 11.56 7.56
N ASN A 135 0.89 10.61 7.44
CA ASN A 135 0.65 9.59 8.46
C ASN A 135 0.66 8.22 7.78
N ILE A 136 1.58 7.37 8.23
CA ILE A 136 1.74 5.99 7.79
C ILE A 136 1.14 5.09 8.87
N PHE A 137 0.32 4.14 8.46
CA PHE A 137 -0.26 3.13 9.32
C PHE A 137 0.18 1.76 8.83
N ILE A 138 0.81 0.95 9.68
CA ILE A 138 1.25 -0.40 9.34
C ILE A 138 0.52 -1.41 10.21
N ASN A 139 -0.10 -2.41 9.57
CA ASN A 139 -0.68 -3.55 10.26
C ASN A 139 0.45 -4.50 10.67
N TYR A 140 1.05 -4.27 11.83
CA TYR A 140 2.19 -5.07 12.29
C TYR A 140 1.83 -6.54 12.50
N GLY A 141 0.54 -6.85 12.74
CA GLY A 141 0.06 -8.22 12.86
C GLY A 141 0.38 -9.11 11.64
N LYS A 142 0.55 -8.52 10.45
CA LYS A 142 0.95 -9.24 9.22
C LYS A 142 2.45 -9.54 9.12
N TYR A 143 3.26 -8.90 9.96
CA TYR A 143 4.73 -8.91 9.88
C TYR A 143 5.40 -9.40 11.17
N LEU A 144 4.65 -10.17 11.97
CA LEU A 144 5.16 -10.79 13.19
C LEU A 144 6.40 -11.65 12.88
N ASP A 145 7.48 -11.47 13.65
CA ASP A 145 8.81 -12.09 13.46
C ASP A 145 9.48 -11.82 12.10
N GLU A 146 8.87 -11.03 11.22
CA GLU A 146 9.33 -10.77 9.85
C GLU A 146 9.92 -9.35 9.74
N LYS A 147 11.00 -9.09 10.47
CA LYS A 147 11.67 -7.77 10.59
C LYS A 147 12.00 -7.14 9.24
N GLU A 148 12.46 -7.94 8.29
CA GLU A 148 12.81 -7.47 6.95
C GLU A 148 11.57 -7.11 6.12
N GLU A 149 10.49 -7.88 6.24
CA GLU A 149 9.22 -7.56 5.56
C GLU A 149 8.58 -6.30 6.17
N PHE A 150 8.68 -6.10 7.50
CA PHE A 150 8.27 -4.85 8.13
C PHE A 150 9.02 -3.63 7.56
N ILE A 151 10.34 -3.71 7.40
CA ILE A 151 11.12 -2.63 6.79
C ILE A 151 10.73 -2.41 5.33
N LYS A 152 10.44 -3.48 4.59
CA LYS A 152 9.99 -3.42 3.19
C LYS A 152 8.65 -2.69 3.07
N ILE A 153 7.61 -3.11 3.80
CA ILE A 153 6.31 -2.41 3.76
C ILE A 153 6.42 -0.98 4.27
N LEU A 154 7.24 -0.72 5.30
CA LEU A 154 7.45 0.65 5.76
C LEU A 154 8.08 1.53 4.67
N SER A 155 9.01 0.97 3.87
CA SER A 155 9.59 1.70 2.73
C SER A 155 8.57 1.97 1.61
N HIS A 156 7.62 1.06 1.39
CA HIS A 156 6.49 1.26 0.48
C HIS A 156 5.67 2.48 0.89
N GLU A 157 5.21 2.51 2.15
CA GLU A 157 4.40 3.62 2.66
C GLU A 157 5.17 4.95 2.76
N MET A 158 6.47 4.89 3.05
CA MET A 158 7.34 6.06 3.03
C MET A 158 7.46 6.67 1.63
N TYR A 159 7.40 5.88 0.56
CA TYR A 159 7.37 6.40 -0.81
C TYR A 159 6.12 7.26 -1.07
N HIS A 160 4.94 6.82 -0.60
CA HIS A 160 3.71 7.62 -0.71
C HIS A 160 3.78 8.91 0.11
N SER A 161 4.56 8.90 1.18
CA SER A 161 4.78 10.03 2.09
C SER A 161 5.78 11.09 1.61
N ARG A 162 6.33 10.96 0.40
CA ARG A 162 7.28 11.93 -0.14
C ARG A 162 6.63 13.31 -0.34
N LYS A 163 7.37 14.38 -0.04
CA LYS A 163 6.88 15.75 -0.20
C LYS A 163 6.93 16.19 -1.66
N LEU A 164 5.75 16.23 -2.28
CA LEU A 164 5.59 16.76 -3.64
C LEU A 164 5.69 18.30 -3.68
N PRO A 165 6.45 18.89 -4.63
CA PRO A 165 6.48 20.34 -4.85
C PRO A 165 5.09 20.93 -5.10
N ILE A 166 4.84 22.14 -4.61
CA ILE A 166 3.53 22.81 -4.72
C ILE A 166 3.16 23.05 -6.18
N GLU A 167 4.12 23.48 -6.99
CA GLU A 167 3.96 23.73 -8.43
C GLU A 167 3.44 22.48 -9.15
N ASN A 168 4.01 21.31 -8.87
CA ASN A 168 3.60 20.05 -9.48
C ASN A 168 2.20 19.60 -9.03
N ARG A 169 1.81 19.91 -7.78
CA ARG A 169 0.43 19.67 -7.31
C ARG A 169 -0.57 20.56 -8.05
N ALA A 170 -0.24 21.85 -8.24
CA ALA A 170 -1.09 22.77 -8.99
C ALA A 170 -1.24 22.34 -10.45
N LEU A 171 -0.15 21.91 -11.07
CA LEU A 171 -0.15 21.41 -12.45
C LEU A 171 -0.96 20.12 -12.59
N LEU A 172 -0.91 19.22 -11.59
CA LEU A 172 -1.81 18.06 -11.55
C LEU A 172 -3.28 18.48 -11.48
N LEU A 173 -3.65 19.45 -10.63
CA LEU A 173 -5.04 19.93 -10.56
C LEU A 173 -5.56 20.44 -11.92
N LEU A 174 -4.72 21.15 -12.68
CA LEU A 174 -5.07 21.58 -14.03
C LEU A 174 -5.28 20.39 -14.99
N ARG A 175 -4.48 19.33 -14.87
CA ARG A 175 -4.62 18.11 -15.68
C ARG A 175 -5.90 17.33 -15.37
N LEU A 176 -6.46 17.49 -14.17
CA LEU A 176 -7.67 16.80 -13.69
C LEU A 176 -8.99 17.54 -14.01
N ILE A 177 -8.96 18.65 -14.76
CA ILE A 177 -10.15 19.46 -15.04
C ILE A 177 -11.22 18.67 -15.82
N SER A 178 -10.84 17.86 -16.80
CA SER A 178 -11.82 17.05 -17.54
C SER A 178 -12.10 15.73 -16.79
N ARG A 179 -13.38 15.33 -16.74
CA ARG A 179 -13.81 14.08 -16.08
C ARG A 179 -13.06 12.86 -16.62
N GLU A 180 -12.89 12.80 -17.92
CA GLU A 180 -12.17 11.74 -18.64
C GLU A 180 -10.69 11.66 -18.22
N ASN A 181 -9.98 12.80 -18.23
CA ASN A 181 -8.58 12.83 -17.79
C ASN A 181 -8.48 12.51 -16.30
N ARG A 182 -9.43 12.96 -15.47
CA ARG A 182 -9.45 12.66 -14.04
C ARG A 182 -9.50 11.16 -13.78
N LEU A 183 -10.45 10.45 -14.40
CA LEU A 183 -10.60 9.00 -14.24
C LEU A 183 -9.36 8.24 -14.74
N LEU A 184 -8.78 8.70 -15.85
CA LEU A 184 -7.55 8.12 -16.39
C LEU A 184 -6.36 8.30 -15.45
N PHE A 185 -6.20 9.50 -14.88
CA PHE A 185 -5.17 9.79 -13.87
C PHE A 185 -5.41 9.03 -12.57
N GLU A 186 -6.65 8.84 -12.15
CA GLU A 186 -7.01 8.05 -10.98
C GLU A 186 -6.62 6.58 -11.14
N ILE A 187 -6.79 5.99 -12.33
CA ILE A 187 -6.45 4.58 -12.58
C ILE A 187 -4.96 4.43 -12.90
N ILE A 188 -4.48 5.02 -14.00
CA ILE A 188 -3.10 4.83 -14.47
C ILE A 188 -2.10 5.48 -13.51
N GLY A 189 -2.43 6.66 -12.97
CA GLY A 189 -1.57 7.30 -11.97
C GLY A 189 -1.43 6.46 -10.72
N LYS A 190 -2.51 5.82 -10.24
CA LYS A 190 -2.45 4.91 -9.09
C LYS A 190 -1.65 3.65 -9.42
N ILE A 191 -1.84 3.05 -10.60
CA ILE A 191 -1.03 1.91 -11.08
C ILE A 191 0.47 2.25 -11.06
N ILE A 192 0.86 3.42 -11.55
CA ILE A 192 2.28 3.82 -11.53
C ILE A 192 2.77 4.16 -10.12
N GLU A 193 1.96 4.83 -9.30
CA GLU A 193 2.29 5.11 -7.89
C GLU A 193 2.55 3.82 -7.11
N GLU A 194 1.63 2.86 -7.16
CA GLU A 194 1.79 1.54 -6.50
C GLU A 194 2.94 0.74 -7.12
N GLY A 195 3.11 0.81 -8.44
CA GLY A 195 4.21 0.14 -9.13
C GLY A 195 5.59 0.57 -8.65
N ILE A 196 5.78 1.88 -8.43
CA ILE A 196 7.03 2.44 -7.87
C ILE A 196 7.17 2.08 -6.39
N ALA A 197 6.07 2.12 -5.62
CA ALA A 197 6.09 1.70 -4.22
C ALA A 197 6.49 0.22 -4.07
N CYS A 198 5.95 -0.67 -4.91
CA CYS A 198 6.35 -2.08 -5.01
C CYS A 198 7.82 -2.23 -5.43
N LEU A 199 8.31 -1.41 -6.38
CA LEU A 199 9.73 -1.40 -6.76
C LEU A 199 10.63 -1.01 -5.57
N VAL A 200 10.23 -0.04 -4.75
CA VAL A 200 10.94 0.34 -3.52
C VAL A 200 10.95 -0.81 -2.51
N GLN A 201 9.82 -1.48 -2.35
CA GLN A 201 9.62 -2.59 -1.42
C GLN A 201 10.46 -3.81 -1.80
N HIS A 202 10.26 -4.33 -3.02
CA HIS A 202 10.78 -5.63 -3.48
C HIS A 202 12.02 -5.53 -4.34
N GLY A 203 12.35 -4.34 -4.87
CA GLY A 203 13.38 -4.20 -5.91
C GLY A 203 12.87 -4.60 -7.29
N PRO A 204 13.73 -4.67 -8.32
CA PRO A 204 13.32 -4.87 -9.71
C PRO A 204 12.95 -6.32 -10.06
N LYS A 205 13.13 -7.27 -9.13
CA LYS A 205 12.81 -8.69 -9.32
C LYS A 205 12.17 -9.19 -8.03
N LEU A 206 10.99 -9.81 -8.15
CA LEU A 206 10.27 -10.35 -7.00
C LEU A 206 10.91 -11.66 -6.55
N GLU A 207 11.62 -11.65 -5.43
CA GLU A 207 12.31 -12.81 -4.88
C GLU A 207 11.38 -13.74 -4.08
N LYS A 208 10.55 -13.16 -3.22
CA LYS A 208 9.52 -13.81 -2.38
C LYS A 208 8.18 -13.13 -2.63
N ASP A 209 7.10 -13.89 -2.53
CA ASP A 209 5.73 -13.36 -2.59
C ASP A 209 5.50 -12.39 -1.42
N ASP A 210 4.69 -11.35 -1.67
CA ASP A 210 4.30 -10.41 -0.63
C ASP A 210 3.38 -11.07 0.41
N LEU A 211 3.56 -10.72 1.68
CA LEU A 211 2.84 -11.36 2.79
C LEU A 211 1.34 -11.07 2.78
N THR A 212 0.88 -9.98 2.17
CA THR A 212 -0.56 -9.71 2.04
C THR A 212 -1.17 -10.36 0.81
N GLY A 213 -0.35 -10.95 -0.07
CA GLY A 213 -0.79 -11.59 -1.30
C GLY A 213 -1.10 -10.62 -2.45
N ASN A 214 -0.91 -9.31 -2.27
CA ASN A 214 -1.16 -8.30 -3.30
C ASN A 214 -0.23 -8.46 -4.52
N LEU A 215 1.00 -8.91 -4.30
CA LEU A 215 1.99 -9.16 -5.33
C LEU A 215 2.67 -10.52 -5.13
N THR A 216 2.35 -11.47 -6.02
CA THR A 216 2.92 -12.83 -5.99
C THR A 216 3.51 -13.21 -7.35
N LYS A 217 4.44 -14.16 -7.38
CA LYS A 217 4.98 -14.72 -8.64
C LYS A 217 3.87 -15.27 -9.52
N ARG A 218 2.86 -15.92 -8.93
CA ARG A 218 1.67 -16.39 -9.65
C ARG A 218 0.88 -15.26 -10.27
N SER A 219 0.62 -14.19 -9.52
CA SER A 219 -0.12 -13.02 -10.04
C SER A 219 0.62 -12.32 -11.20
N LEU A 220 1.96 -12.30 -11.16
CA LEU A 220 2.77 -11.77 -12.26
C LEU A 220 2.71 -12.64 -13.52
N LEU A 221 2.62 -13.97 -13.37
CA LEU A 221 2.43 -14.88 -14.51
C LEU A 221 1.06 -14.69 -15.17
N LEU A 222 0.05 -14.30 -14.39
CA LEU A 222 -1.33 -14.06 -14.85
C LEU A 222 -1.61 -12.60 -15.18
N ALA A 223 -0.58 -11.74 -15.22
CA ALA A 223 -0.76 -10.31 -15.39
C ALA A 223 -1.49 -9.92 -16.68
N ARG A 224 -1.46 -10.76 -17.71
CA ARG A 224 -2.22 -10.55 -18.95
C ARG A 224 -3.71 -10.33 -18.65
N ASP A 225 -4.28 -11.12 -17.75
CA ASP A 225 -5.70 -11.02 -17.38
C ASP A 225 -6.00 -9.67 -16.69
N GLU A 226 -5.05 -9.17 -15.89
CA GLU A 226 -5.15 -7.86 -15.24
C GLU A 226 -5.04 -6.71 -16.26
N PHE A 227 -4.15 -6.84 -17.25
CA PHE A 227 -4.05 -5.88 -18.37
C PHE A 227 -5.33 -5.86 -19.21
N ASP A 228 -5.91 -7.02 -19.52
CA ASP A 228 -7.16 -7.13 -20.27
C ASP A 228 -8.33 -6.49 -19.49
N LEU A 229 -8.41 -6.74 -18.17
CA LEU A 229 -9.38 -6.09 -17.30
C LEU A 229 -9.20 -4.56 -17.27
N MET A 230 -7.97 -4.07 -17.10
CA MET A 230 -7.65 -2.63 -17.14
C MET A 230 -8.07 -2.01 -18.47
N ASN A 231 -7.74 -2.65 -19.59
CA ASN A 231 -8.10 -2.15 -20.92
C ASN A 231 -9.61 -1.99 -21.07
N ASN A 232 -10.39 -2.98 -20.60
CA ASN A 232 -11.85 -2.92 -20.64
C ASN A 232 -12.40 -1.78 -19.77
N ILE A 233 -11.91 -1.63 -18.54
CA ILE A 233 -12.30 -0.52 -17.64
C ILE A 233 -12.05 0.84 -18.31
N ILE A 234 -10.89 1.02 -18.93
CA ILE A 234 -10.52 2.27 -19.60
C ILE A 234 -11.42 2.52 -20.83
N ILE A 235 -11.74 1.50 -21.62
CA ILE A 235 -12.65 1.62 -22.77
C ILE A 235 -14.07 1.97 -22.32
N ASP A 236 -14.56 1.39 -21.24
CA ASP A 236 -15.89 1.68 -20.68
C ASP A 236 -16.00 3.13 -20.21
N ILE A 237 -14.95 3.65 -19.56
CA ILE A 237 -14.85 5.06 -19.20
C ILE A 237 -14.90 5.95 -20.45
N LYS A 238 -14.10 5.65 -21.47
CA LYS A 238 -14.05 6.42 -22.73
C LYS A 238 -15.40 6.44 -23.45
N SER A 239 -16.16 5.35 -23.39
CA SER A 239 -17.46 5.21 -24.05
C SER A 239 -18.64 5.73 -23.22
N SER A 240 -18.39 6.30 -22.02
CA SER A 240 -19.41 6.71 -21.05
C SER A 240 -20.40 5.59 -20.67
N LYS A 241 -20.05 4.34 -20.92
CA LYS A 241 -20.82 3.16 -20.52
C LYS A 241 -20.47 2.85 -19.07
N THR A 242 -21.00 3.63 -18.14
CA THR A 242 -20.80 3.37 -16.69
C THR A 242 -21.59 2.18 -16.16
N ASN A 243 -22.26 1.43 -17.04
CA ASN A 243 -23.11 0.29 -16.69
C ASN A 243 -22.42 -1.02 -17.06
N ASN A 244 -21.37 -1.39 -16.33
CA ASN A 244 -21.26 -2.77 -15.87
C ASN A 244 -20.30 -2.89 -14.69
N PRO A 245 -20.78 -3.30 -13.50
CA PRO A 245 -19.93 -3.68 -12.40
C PRO A 245 -19.36 -5.06 -12.71
N ASN A 246 -18.34 -5.14 -13.55
CA ASN A 246 -17.41 -6.27 -13.41
C ASN A 246 -16.73 -6.04 -12.06
N SER A 247 -17.32 -6.65 -11.03
CA SER A 247 -16.94 -6.63 -9.62
C SER A 247 -15.54 -7.20 -9.33
N LYS A 248 -14.72 -7.37 -10.37
CA LYS A 248 -13.34 -7.79 -10.25
C LYS A 248 -12.50 -6.58 -9.89
N HIS A 249 -11.94 -6.63 -8.68
CA HIS A 249 -10.96 -5.67 -8.21
C HIS A 249 -9.72 -5.76 -9.10
N LEU A 250 -9.38 -4.67 -9.80
CA LEU A 250 -8.18 -4.57 -10.61
C LEU A 250 -6.94 -4.65 -9.73
N ASN A 251 -6.04 -5.60 -9.98
CA ASN A 251 -4.78 -5.66 -9.24
C ASN A 251 -3.76 -4.65 -9.80
N ILE A 252 -3.88 -3.41 -9.32
CA ILE A 252 -3.01 -2.31 -9.71
C ILE A 252 -1.54 -2.53 -9.35
N TYR A 253 -1.25 -3.33 -8.31
CA TYR A 253 0.12 -3.62 -7.88
C TYR A 253 0.86 -4.47 -8.92
N VAL A 254 0.18 -5.48 -9.49
CA VAL A 254 0.75 -6.37 -10.53
C VAL A 254 1.09 -5.58 -11.79
N ILE A 255 0.12 -4.83 -12.33
CA ILE A 255 0.31 -4.04 -13.55
C ILE A 255 1.41 -3.00 -13.33
N GLY A 256 1.32 -2.26 -12.23
CA GLY A 256 2.27 -1.21 -11.87
C GLY A 256 3.69 -1.75 -11.75
N TYR A 257 3.86 -2.82 -10.97
CA TYR A 257 5.17 -3.42 -10.73
C TYR A 257 5.78 -3.97 -12.02
N MET A 258 5.00 -4.57 -12.92
CA MET A 258 5.50 -5.03 -14.21
C MET A 258 6.05 -3.89 -15.06
N ILE A 259 5.26 -2.83 -15.25
CA ILE A 259 5.65 -1.67 -16.06
C ILE A 259 6.91 -1.02 -15.46
N VAL A 260 6.82 -0.66 -14.18
CA VAL A 260 7.85 0.12 -13.51
C VAL A 260 9.15 -0.66 -13.35
N SER A 261 9.08 -1.94 -12.97
CA SER A 261 10.29 -2.77 -12.85
C SER A 261 10.95 -3.03 -14.20
N TYR A 262 10.17 -3.18 -15.28
CA TYR A 262 10.73 -3.34 -16.62
C TYR A 262 11.45 -2.07 -17.07
N VAL A 263 10.80 -0.91 -16.95
CA VAL A 263 11.40 0.39 -17.26
C VAL A 263 12.65 0.65 -16.42
N TYR A 264 12.60 0.39 -15.11
CA TYR A 264 13.75 0.59 -14.22
C TYR A 264 14.96 -0.28 -14.60
N ARG A 265 14.75 -1.56 -14.98
CA ARG A 265 15.85 -2.44 -15.40
C ARG A 265 16.55 -1.95 -16.66
N GLU A 266 15.81 -1.37 -17.60
CA GLU A 266 16.33 -0.96 -18.90
C GLU A 266 16.88 0.48 -18.90
N LYS A 267 16.32 1.37 -18.05
CA LYS A 267 16.59 2.82 -18.10
C LYS A 267 17.07 3.42 -16.77
N GLY A 268 17.04 2.64 -15.70
CA GLY A 268 17.39 3.10 -14.36
C GLY A 268 16.34 4.03 -13.75
N VAL A 269 16.76 4.81 -12.75
CA VAL A 269 15.85 5.58 -11.87
C VAL A 269 15.30 6.86 -12.50
N PHE A 270 16.06 7.55 -13.36
CA PHE A 270 15.73 8.91 -13.80
C PHE A 270 14.39 9.04 -14.54
N ILE A 271 13.97 8.02 -15.27
CA ILE A 271 12.67 8.00 -15.94
C ILE A 271 11.49 7.96 -14.94
N LEU A 272 11.72 7.42 -13.73
CA LEU A 272 10.69 7.34 -12.70
C LEU A 272 10.41 8.70 -12.05
N ASP A 273 11.37 9.63 -12.11
CA ASP A 273 11.20 11.01 -11.61
C ASP A 273 10.08 11.76 -12.33
N ASP A 274 9.74 11.37 -13.56
CA ASP A 274 8.59 11.92 -14.27
C ASP A 274 7.29 11.72 -13.49
N TRP A 275 7.15 10.62 -12.75
CA TRP A 275 6.04 10.44 -11.83
C TRP A 275 6.40 10.87 -10.41
N THR A 276 7.54 10.40 -9.87
CA THR A 276 7.93 10.62 -8.47
C THR A 276 7.99 12.11 -8.12
N VAL A 277 8.46 12.95 -9.04
CA VAL A 277 8.55 14.41 -8.88
C VAL A 277 7.41 15.12 -9.60
N ASN A 278 7.20 14.82 -10.89
CA ASN A 278 6.39 15.65 -11.78
C ASN A 278 4.93 15.16 -11.96
N LEU A 279 4.55 14.06 -11.31
CA LEU A 279 3.20 13.47 -11.38
C LEU A 279 2.73 13.26 -12.83
N ASN A 280 3.66 12.84 -13.70
CA ASN A 280 3.43 12.59 -15.12
C ASN A 280 3.71 11.12 -15.46
N PHE A 281 2.67 10.29 -15.44
CA PHE A 281 2.82 8.87 -15.75
C PHE A 281 3.09 8.63 -17.24
N ARG A 282 2.72 9.57 -18.12
CA ARG A 282 2.70 9.34 -19.58
C ARG A 282 4.07 9.02 -20.14
N ARG A 283 5.11 9.67 -19.61
CA ARG A 283 6.48 9.44 -20.08
C ARG A 283 6.98 8.04 -19.70
N ILE A 284 6.65 7.57 -18.51
CA ILE A 284 6.94 6.19 -18.08
C ILE A 284 6.21 5.18 -18.97
N ILE A 285 4.93 5.41 -19.28
CA ILE A 285 4.16 4.53 -20.17
C ILE A 285 4.72 4.52 -21.59
N LYS A 286 5.05 5.69 -22.15
CA LYS A 286 5.68 5.79 -23.49
C LYS A 286 6.98 4.98 -23.54
N GLU A 287 7.86 5.18 -22.57
CA GLU A 287 9.12 4.47 -22.49
C GLU A 287 8.93 2.95 -22.39
N TYR A 288 7.97 2.50 -21.56
CA TYR A 288 7.61 1.09 -21.46
C TYR A 288 7.19 0.50 -22.81
N ILE A 289 6.31 1.19 -23.55
CA ILE A 289 5.83 0.72 -24.85
C ILE A 289 6.96 0.67 -25.88
N GLU A 290 7.82 1.69 -25.92
CA GLU A 290 8.98 1.70 -26.80
C GLU A 290 9.92 0.52 -26.51
N LEU A 291 10.19 0.25 -25.24
CA LEU A 291 11.03 -0.87 -24.83
C LEU A 291 10.38 -2.23 -25.17
N CYS A 292 9.07 -2.36 -25.03
CA CYS A 292 8.33 -3.56 -25.44
C CYS A 292 8.41 -3.77 -26.96
N SER A 293 8.15 -2.70 -27.73
CA SER A 293 8.20 -2.73 -29.19
C SER A 293 9.58 -3.09 -29.73
N ARG A 294 10.66 -2.52 -29.16
CA ARG A 294 12.04 -2.85 -29.57
C ARG A 294 12.42 -4.30 -29.31
N LYS A 295 11.79 -4.97 -28.34
CA LYS A 295 12.02 -6.39 -28.03
C LYS A 295 10.95 -7.31 -28.59
N GLU A 296 10.03 -6.78 -29.41
CA GLU A 296 8.93 -7.52 -30.02
C GLU A 296 8.04 -8.26 -29.00
N ILE A 297 7.90 -7.70 -27.80
CA ILE A 297 7.01 -8.24 -26.76
C ILE A 297 5.75 -7.39 -26.62
N SER A 298 4.63 -8.03 -26.27
CA SER A 298 3.39 -7.31 -25.98
C SER A 298 3.54 -6.42 -24.74
N SER A 299 3.08 -5.18 -24.83
CA SER A 299 3.00 -4.27 -23.68
C SER A 299 1.80 -4.58 -22.78
N GLY A 300 0.84 -5.37 -23.25
CA GLY A 300 -0.43 -5.64 -22.58
C GLY A 300 -1.49 -4.54 -22.78
N PHE A 301 -1.16 -3.39 -23.35
CA PHE A 301 -2.14 -2.34 -23.63
C PHE A 301 -2.77 -2.49 -25.02
N ASN A 302 -4.08 -2.25 -25.11
CA ASN A 302 -4.78 -2.16 -26.40
C ASN A 302 -4.45 -0.83 -27.11
N ASN A 303 -4.30 -0.83 -28.43
CA ASN A 303 -3.94 0.36 -29.22
C ASN A 303 -4.87 1.56 -28.95
N GLY A 304 -6.20 1.33 -28.94
CA GLY A 304 -7.18 2.41 -28.69
C GLY A 304 -7.16 2.95 -27.25
N VAL A 305 -6.61 2.18 -26.29
CA VAL A 305 -6.32 2.61 -24.92
C VAL A 305 -5.02 3.42 -24.88
N LEU A 306 -3.98 2.94 -25.56
CA LEU A 306 -2.68 3.62 -25.64
C LEU A 306 -2.79 5.04 -26.21
N GLU A 307 -3.50 5.19 -27.32
CA GLU A 307 -3.74 6.49 -27.94
C GLU A 307 -4.36 7.48 -26.95
N TRP A 308 -5.23 7.01 -26.06
CA TRP A 308 -5.87 7.86 -25.06
C TRP A 308 -4.95 8.15 -23.87
N ILE A 309 -4.18 7.17 -23.40
CA ILE A 309 -3.18 7.35 -22.32
C ILE A 309 -2.10 8.36 -22.71
N ILE A 310 -1.66 8.31 -23.96
CA ILE A 310 -0.52 9.08 -24.48
C ILE A 310 -0.87 10.52 -24.86
N LYS A 311 -2.14 10.81 -25.15
CA LYS A 311 -2.66 12.14 -25.51
C LYS A 311 -2.57 13.13 -24.35
#